data_AF-A0A7W0Q3C3-F1
#
_entry.id   AF-A0A7W0Q3C3-F1
#
_cell.length_a   1.000
_cell.length_b   1.000
_cell.length_c   1.000
_cell.angle_alpha   90.00
_cell.angle_beta   90.00
_cell.angle_gamma   90.00
#
_symmetry.space_group_name_H-M   'P 1'
#
loop_
_entity.id
_entity.type
_entity.pdbx_description
1 polymer ?
#
loop_
_entity_poly.entity_id
_entity_poly.type
_entity_poly.pdbx_seq_one_letter_code
_entity_poly.pdbx_strand_id
1 'polypeptide(L)'
;MKQALSPIASIVTLARTWQGVVILVIVATQLLLPLHYYTVRRDPHDERFAWRMFSPMRMTRCTSQFTVNDAPVPLGGAFHEAWIEIASRGRFMVIEEMAAKLCNDRPGSSVRVKLTCTYVDGDQREYGGYDMCKVPRL
;
A
#
# COMPACT_ATOMS: atom_id res chain seq x y z
N MET A 1 3.71 6.50 51.43
CA MET A 1 2.78 6.77 50.31
C MET A 1 3.54 7.46 49.18
N LYS A 2 3.80 6.77 48.07
CA LYS A 2 4.35 7.42 46.86
C LYS A 2 3.18 8.07 46.12
N GLN A 3 3.17 9.39 46.00
CA GLN A 3 2.19 10.09 45.17
C GLN A 3 2.37 9.63 43.72
N ALA A 4 1.37 8.95 43.17
CA ALA A 4 1.31 8.64 41.76
C ALA A 4 1.07 9.96 41.01
N LEU A 5 2.09 10.48 40.35
CA LEU A 5 1.94 11.60 39.43
C LEU A 5 0.96 11.21 38.33
N SER A 6 -0.09 12.02 38.15
CA SER A 6 -1.02 11.83 37.05
C SER A 6 -0.28 11.97 35.71
N PRO A 7 -0.43 11.03 34.77
CA PRO A 7 0.25 11.08 33.48
C PRO A 7 -0.05 12.38 32.72
N ILE A 8 -1.23 12.97 32.95
CA ILE A 8 -1.66 14.24 32.36
C ILE A 8 -0.80 15.40 32.87
N ALA A 9 -0.52 15.45 34.18
CA ALA A 9 0.30 16.52 34.78
C ALA A 9 1.74 16.48 34.26
N SER A 10 2.28 15.28 34.02
CA SER A 10 3.60 15.09 33.43
C SER A 10 3.67 15.57 31.97
N ILE A 11 2.65 15.29 31.15
CA ILE A 11 2.59 15.76 29.76
C ILE A 11 2.47 17.29 29.70
N VAL A 12 1.64 17.90 30.54
CA VAL A 12 1.49 19.37 30.61
C VAL A 12 2.80 20.04 30.98
N THR A 13 3.56 19.45 31.91
CA THR A 13 4.87 19.97 32.31
C THR A 13 5.89 19.85 31.16
N LEU A 14 5.86 18.73 30.44
CA LEU A 14 6.73 18.51 29.29
C LEU A 14 6.43 19.51 28.16
N ALA A 15 5.15 19.76 27.87
CA ALA A 15 4.71 20.69 26.82
C ALA A 15 5.07 22.17 27.08
N ARG A 16 5.48 22.54 28.30
CA ARG A 16 5.87 23.93 28.63
C ARG A 16 7.26 24.31 28.16
N THR A 17 8.10 23.34 27.79
CA THR A 17 9.47 23.60 27.31
C THR A 17 9.59 23.24 25.83
N TRP A 18 10.43 23.96 25.09
CA TRP A 18 10.67 23.66 23.67
C TRP A 18 11.22 22.24 23.47
N GLN A 19 12.09 21.78 24.37
CA GLN A 19 12.64 20.42 24.36
C GLN A 19 11.53 19.39 24.53
N GLY A 20 10.63 19.61 25.47
CA GLY A 20 9.52 18.70 25.71
C GLY A 20 8.50 18.69 24.57
N VAL A 21 8.26 19.82 23.90
CA VAL A 21 7.46 19.86 22.65
C VAL A 21 8.11 19.01 21.57
N VAL A 22 9.43 19.13 21.34
CA VAL A 22 10.14 18.29 20.36
C VAL A 22 10.02 16.80 20.71
N ILE A 23 10.18 16.43 21.99
CA ILE A 23 10.00 15.05 22.45
C ILE A 23 8.58 14.56 22.16
N LEU A 24 7.55 15.36 22.48
CA LEU A 24 6.16 15.01 22.22
C LEU A 24 5.89 14.82 20.73
N VAL A 25 6.41 15.69 19.86
CA VAL A 25 6.25 15.57 18.40
C VAL A 25 6.90 14.29 17.89
N ILE A 26 8.11 13.97 18.34
CA ILE A 26 8.81 12.74 17.93
C ILE A 26 8.01 11.52 18.37
N VAL A 27 7.61 11.45 19.65
CA VAL A 27 6.84 10.31 20.18
C VAL A 27 5.49 10.18 19.48
N ALA A 28 4.76 11.28 19.29
CA ALA A 28 3.50 11.27 18.55
C ALA A 28 3.70 10.78 17.11
N THR A 29 4.76 11.21 16.42
CA THR A 29 5.07 10.77 15.05
C THR A 29 5.35 9.28 14.99
N GLN A 30 6.09 8.72 15.95
CA GLN A 30 6.38 7.29 16.03
C GLN A 30 5.13 6.43 16.24
N LEU A 31 4.06 6.98 16.83
CA LEU A 31 2.78 6.28 17.04
C LEU A 31 1.78 6.51 15.90
N LEU A 32 1.69 7.75 15.42
CA LEU A 32 0.71 8.15 14.42
C LEU A 32 1.05 7.61 13.02
N LEU A 33 2.32 7.51 12.65
CA LEU A 33 2.69 6.98 11.33
C LEU A 33 2.31 5.50 11.15
N PRO A 34 2.62 4.57 12.08
CA PRO A 34 2.12 3.20 12.01
C PRO A 34 0.60 3.14 12.07
N LEU A 35 -0.04 3.90 12.97
CA LEU A 35 -1.50 3.90 13.09
C LEU A 35 -2.17 4.31 11.78
N HIS A 36 -1.73 5.42 11.20
CA HIS A 36 -2.21 5.90 9.90
C HIS A 36 -1.97 4.86 8.79
N TYR A 37 -0.84 4.16 8.82
CA TYR A 37 -0.58 3.08 7.88
C TYR A 37 -1.64 1.97 7.99
N TYR A 38 -2.01 1.52 9.19
CA TYR A 38 -3.00 0.45 9.36
C TYR A 38 -4.45 0.89 9.15
N THR A 39 -4.79 2.15 9.40
CA THR A 39 -6.18 2.63 9.33
C THR A 39 -6.55 3.28 8.01
N VAL A 40 -5.57 3.83 7.27
CA VAL A 40 -5.84 4.63 6.07
C VAL A 40 -5.33 3.96 4.79
N ARG A 41 -4.30 3.12 4.84
CA ARG A 41 -3.73 2.54 3.62
C ARG A 41 -4.60 1.40 3.08
N ARG A 42 -4.85 1.45 1.77
CA ARG A 42 -5.63 0.45 1.02
C ARG A 42 -4.80 -0.75 0.54
N ASP A 43 -3.49 -0.57 0.32
CA ASP A 43 -2.61 -1.62 -0.19
C ASP A 43 -2.08 -2.48 0.98
N PRO A 44 -2.59 -3.72 1.17
CA PRO A 44 -2.12 -4.60 2.24
C PRO A 44 -0.73 -5.18 1.94
N HIS A 45 -0.19 -4.99 0.74
CA HIS A 45 1.10 -5.52 0.30
C HIS A 45 2.23 -4.46 0.40
N ASP A 46 1.96 -3.28 0.95
CA ASP A 46 2.97 -2.24 1.08
C ASP A 46 4.03 -2.57 2.15
N GLU A 47 5.27 -2.85 1.72
CA GLU A 47 6.39 -3.29 2.57
C GLU A 47 7.35 -2.16 3.01
N ARG A 48 6.96 -0.88 2.89
CA ARG A 48 7.83 0.28 3.23
C ARG A 48 8.37 0.30 4.66
N PHE A 49 7.68 -0.34 5.60
CA PHE A 49 8.07 -0.36 7.00
C PHE A 49 8.76 -1.68 7.36
N ALA A 50 9.95 -1.60 7.98
CA ALA A 50 10.78 -2.75 8.29
C ALA A 50 10.06 -3.84 9.10
N TRP A 51 9.13 -3.47 9.99
CA TRP A 51 8.36 -4.45 10.76
C TRP A 51 7.42 -5.33 9.89
N ARG A 52 7.09 -4.89 8.67
CA ARG A 52 6.30 -5.68 7.70
C ARG A 52 7.15 -6.70 6.94
N MET A 53 8.47 -6.58 6.97
CA MET A 53 9.39 -7.54 6.34
C MET A 53 9.26 -8.96 6.91
N PHE A 54 8.75 -9.08 8.14
CA PHE A 54 8.50 -10.34 8.83
C PHE A 54 7.03 -10.78 8.84
N SER A 55 6.15 -10.06 8.13
CA SER A 55 4.74 -10.42 8.09
C SER A 55 4.45 -11.49 7.03
N PRO A 56 3.44 -12.37 7.23
CA PRO A 56 3.03 -13.38 6.25
C PRO A 56 2.68 -12.79 4.88
N MET A 57 2.31 -11.50 4.84
CA MET A 57 2.03 -10.77 3.60
C MET A 57 3.19 -10.80 2.60
N ARG A 58 4.44 -10.89 3.06
CA ARG A 58 5.61 -10.98 2.16
C ARG A 58 5.65 -12.28 1.36
N MET A 59 4.99 -13.33 1.85
CA MET A 59 4.90 -14.62 1.17
C MET A 59 3.68 -14.71 0.23
N THR A 60 2.85 -13.66 0.16
CA THR A 60 1.72 -13.59 -0.78
C THR A 60 2.21 -13.66 -2.22
N ARG A 61 1.59 -14.51 -3.03
CA ARG A 61 1.84 -14.59 -4.46
C ARG A 61 0.65 -14.03 -5.21
N CYS A 62 0.87 -13.04 -6.06
CA CYS A 62 -0.19 -12.47 -6.88
C CYS A 62 0.10 -12.65 -8.37
N THR A 63 -0.98 -12.84 -9.14
CA THR A 63 -0.96 -12.87 -10.60
C THR A 63 -1.77 -11.69 -11.11
N SER A 64 -1.13 -10.77 -11.84
CA SER A 64 -1.79 -9.63 -12.48
C SER A 64 -1.97 -9.88 -13.97
N GLN A 65 -3.22 -9.90 -14.43
CA GLN A 65 -3.58 -10.04 -15.85
C GLN A 65 -4.08 -8.70 -16.37
N PHE A 66 -3.45 -8.21 -17.43
CA PHE A 66 -3.83 -6.96 -18.10
C PHE A 66 -4.43 -7.28 -19.46
N THR A 67 -5.56 -6.65 -19.77
CA THR A 67 -6.19 -6.72 -21.09
C THR A 67 -6.46 -5.32 -21.62
N VAL A 68 -6.27 -5.13 -22.92
CA VAL A 68 -6.64 -3.92 -23.67
C VAL A 68 -7.66 -4.33 -24.71
N ASN A 69 -8.87 -3.78 -24.65
CA ASN A 69 -9.98 -4.19 -25.52
C ASN A 69 -10.16 -5.72 -25.55
N ASP A 70 -10.16 -6.33 -24.36
CA ASP A 70 -10.27 -7.79 -24.14
C ASP A 70 -9.07 -8.63 -24.62
N ALA A 71 -8.08 -8.04 -25.31
CA ALA A 71 -6.86 -8.74 -25.72
C ALA A 71 -5.78 -8.69 -24.63
N PRO A 72 -5.08 -9.80 -24.34
CA PRO A 72 -4.04 -9.82 -23.30
C PRO A 72 -2.83 -8.96 -23.70
N VAL A 73 -2.28 -8.23 -22.74
CA VAL A 73 -1.09 -7.39 -22.93
C VAL A 73 0.17 -8.18 -22.55
N PRO A 74 1.18 -8.31 -23.44
CA PRO A 74 2.46 -8.88 -23.08
C PRO A 74 3.26 -7.88 -22.22
N LEU A 75 3.24 -8.07 -20.90
CA LEU A 75 3.83 -7.13 -19.94
C LEU A 75 5.35 -6.95 -20.14
N GLY A 76 6.08 -8.03 -20.47
CA GLY A 76 7.53 -7.98 -20.68
C GLY A 76 7.99 -7.07 -21.82
N GLY A 77 7.10 -6.77 -22.79
CA GLY A 77 7.38 -5.79 -23.84
C GLY A 77 6.91 -4.37 -23.52
N ALA A 78 6.01 -4.21 -22.55
CA ALA A 78 5.39 -2.94 -22.20
C ALA A 78 6.03 -2.28 -20.96
N PHE A 79 6.60 -3.06 -20.06
CA PHE A 79 7.15 -2.61 -18.80
C PHE A 79 8.48 -3.27 -18.49
N HIS A 80 9.32 -2.57 -17.73
CA HIS A 80 10.58 -3.11 -17.24
C HIS A 80 10.33 -4.23 -16.21
N GLU A 81 11.18 -5.25 -16.17
CA GLU A 81 11.05 -6.44 -15.30
C GLU A 81 10.79 -6.08 -13.83
N ALA A 82 11.50 -5.08 -13.31
CA ALA A 82 11.31 -4.60 -11.94
C ALA A 82 9.86 -4.18 -11.63
N TRP A 83 9.14 -3.58 -12.57
CA TRP A 83 7.73 -3.22 -12.39
C TRP A 83 6.83 -4.45 -12.37
N ILE A 84 7.12 -5.43 -13.24
CA ILE A 84 6.40 -6.69 -13.33
C ILE A 84 6.59 -7.49 -12.03
N GLU A 85 7.82 -7.55 -11.52
CA GLU A 85 8.13 -8.20 -10.25
C GLU A 85 7.34 -7.55 -9.10
N ILE A 86 7.35 -6.21 -9.01
CA ILE A 86 6.62 -5.50 -7.96
C ILE A 86 5.10 -5.70 -8.10
N ALA A 87 4.57 -5.73 -9.32
CA ALA A 87 3.16 -6.04 -9.58
C ALA A 87 2.80 -7.48 -9.17
N SER A 88 3.71 -8.45 -9.38
CA SER A 88 3.52 -9.84 -8.94
C SER A 88 3.47 -10.02 -7.42
N ARG A 89 3.95 -9.02 -6.67
CA ARG A 89 3.81 -8.92 -5.21
C ARG A 89 2.49 -8.29 -4.77
N GLY A 90 1.59 -7.97 -5.70
CA GLY A 90 0.26 -7.43 -5.40
C GLY A 90 0.23 -5.93 -5.08
N ARG A 91 1.28 -5.17 -5.44
CA ARG A 91 1.37 -3.75 -5.12
C ARG A 91 0.38 -2.93 -5.94
N PHE A 92 -0.75 -2.55 -5.33
CA PHE A 92 -1.85 -1.89 -6.02
C PHE A 92 -1.44 -0.61 -6.73
N MET A 93 -0.65 0.24 -6.05
CA MET A 93 -0.17 1.50 -6.64
C MET A 93 0.62 1.27 -7.93
N VAL A 94 1.45 0.22 -7.98
CA VAL A 94 2.27 -0.06 -9.17
C VAL A 94 1.39 -0.56 -10.30
N ILE A 95 0.45 -1.44 -10.00
CA ILE A 95 -0.51 -1.98 -10.97
C ILE A 95 -1.40 -0.86 -11.54
N GLU A 96 -1.86 0.06 -10.69
CA GLU A 96 -2.65 1.22 -11.08
C GLU A 96 -1.87 2.17 -11.99
N GLU A 97 -0.61 2.46 -11.66
CA GLU A 97 0.25 3.29 -12.52
C GLU A 97 0.58 2.59 -13.86
N MET A 98 0.77 1.26 -13.86
CA MET A 98 0.89 0.49 -15.09
C MET A 98 -0.38 0.62 -15.95
N ALA A 99 -1.56 0.48 -15.34
CA ALA A 99 -2.83 0.65 -16.05
C ALA A 99 -3.00 2.08 -16.59
N ALA A 100 -2.68 3.09 -15.79
CA ALA A 100 -2.72 4.50 -16.19
C ALA A 100 -1.80 4.77 -17.38
N LYS A 101 -0.58 4.22 -17.37
CA LYS A 101 0.33 4.28 -18.53
C LYS A 101 -0.29 3.64 -19.77
N LEU A 102 -0.90 2.46 -19.66
CA LEU A 102 -1.56 1.81 -20.81
C LEU A 102 -2.73 2.64 -21.36
N CYS A 103 -3.53 3.27 -20.49
CA CYS A 103 -4.62 4.17 -20.88
C CYS A 103 -4.08 5.40 -21.64
N ASN A 104 -2.98 5.97 -21.16
CA ASN A 104 -2.33 7.13 -21.80
C ASN A 104 -1.71 6.79 -23.16
N ASP A 105 -1.05 5.63 -23.27
CA ASP A 105 -0.43 5.17 -24.51
C ASP A 105 -1.48 4.74 -25.56
N ARG A 106 -2.71 4.43 -25.13
CA ARG A 106 -3.80 3.93 -25.99
C ARG A 106 -5.12 4.65 -25.69
N PRO A 107 -5.24 5.93 -26.06
CA PRO A 107 -6.45 6.71 -25.80
C PRO A 107 -7.67 6.06 -26.45
N GLY A 108 -8.79 6.04 -25.72
CA GLY A 108 -10.05 5.45 -26.18
C GLY A 108 -10.14 3.91 -26.07
N SER A 109 -9.09 3.25 -25.60
CA SER A 109 -9.14 1.81 -25.29
C SER A 109 -9.67 1.54 -23.87
N SER A 110 -10.18 0.33 -23.65
CA SER A 110 -10.55 -0.18 -22.32
C SER A 110 -9.41 -1.03 -21.76
N VAL A 111 -8.78 -0.57 -20.68
CA VAL A 111 -7.74 -1.33 -19.97
C VAL A 111 -8.38 -2.00 -18.76
N ARG A 112 -8.41 -3.33 -18.71
CA ARG A 112 -8.88 -4.06 -17.51
C ARG A 112 -7.73 -4.80 -16.87
N VAL A 113 -7.69 -4.73 -15.55
CA VAL A 113 -6.71 -5.45 -14.75
C VAL A 113 -7.44 -6.39 -13.80
N LYS A 114 -7.08 -7.67 -13.83
CA LYS A 114 -7.50 -8.66 -12.85
C LYS A 114 -6.28 -9.07 -12.02
N LEU A 115 -6.36 -8.86 -10.71
CA LEU A 115 -5.32 -9.25 -9.77
C LEU A 115 -5.85 -10.37 -8.88
N THR A 116 -5.15 -11.50 -8.88
CA THR A 116 -5.49 -12.65 -8.05
C THR A 116 -4.35 -12.91 -7.09
N CYS A 117 -4.61 -12.87 -5.79
CA CYS A 117 -3.60 -13.05 -4.74
C CYS A 117 -3.91 -14.27 -3.88
N THR A 118 -2.89 -15.10 -3.66
CA THR A 118 -2.92 -16.25 -2.74
C THR A 118 -2.12 -15.91 -1.49
N TYR A 119 -2.79 -15.88 -0.34
CA TYR A 119 -2.21 -15.59 0.96
C TYR A 119 -1.80 -16.88 1.66
N VAL A 120 -0.77 -16.83 2.51
CA VAL A 120 -0.27 -18.03 3.23
C VAL A 120 -1.29 -18.52 4.26
N ASP A 121 -1.99 -17.59 4.91
CA ASP A 121 -2.87 -17.90 6.04
C ASP A 121 -4.37 -17.76 5.66
N GLY A 122 -4.73 -17.78 4.38
CA GLY A 122 -6.11 -17.55 3.99
C GLY A 122 -6.46 -17.80 2.53
N ASP A 123 -7.72 -17.53 2.21
CA ASP A 123 -8.29 -17.77 0.89
C ASP A 123 -7.71 -16.84 -0.18
N GLN A 124 -7.77 -17.32 -1.41
CA GLN A 124 -7.48 -16.53 -2.59
C GLN A 124 -8.43 -15.32 -2.67
N ARG A 125 -7.89 -14.13 -2.94
CA ARG A 125 -8.68 -12.92 -3.16
C ARG A 125 -8.46 -12.40 -4.57
N GLU A 126 -9.51 -11.84 -5.15
CA GLU A 126 -9.47 -11.19 -6.44
C GLU A 126 -9.78 -9.70 -6.31
N TYR A 127 -9.07 -8.88 -7.09
CA TYR A 127 -9.23 -7.43 -7.17
C TYR A 127 -9.31 -7.01 -8.64
N GLY A 128 -10.00 -5.91 -8.92
CA GLY A 128 -10.17 -5.39 -10.28
C GLY A 128 -11.26 -6.08 -11.10
N GLY A 129 -10.99 -6.30 -12.38
CA GLY A 129 -11.93 -6.87 -13.37
C GLY A 129 -12.75 -5.83 -14.14
N TYR A 130 -12.54 -4.55 -13.88
CA TYR A 130 -13.22 -3.42 -14.53
C TYR A 130 -12.24 -2.55 -15.32
N ASP A 131 -12.81 -1.64 -16.12
CA ASP A 131 -12.07 -0.69 -16.95
C ASP A 131 -11.37 0.36 -16.09
N MET A 132 -10.06 0.21 -15.95
CA MET A 132 -9.20 1.07 -15.15
C MET A 132 -8.97 2.43 -15.78
N CYS A 133 -9.28 2.63 -17.06
CA CYS A 133 -9.28 3.96 -17.67
C CYS A 133 -10.47 4.81 -17.18
N LYS A 134 -11.52 4.16 -16.65
CA LYS A 134 -12.69 4.83 -16.04
C LYS A 134 -12.62 4.82 -14.51
N VAL A 135 -12.16 3.73 -13.93
CA VAL A 135 -12.06 3.54 -12.47
C VAL A 135 -10.61 3.18 -12.12
N PRO A 136 -9.72 4.17 -11.91
CA PRO A 136 -8.27 3.98 -11.85
C PRO A 136 -7.77 3.49 -10.47
N ARG A 137 -8.52 2.62 -9.80
CA ARG A 137 -8.20 2.10 -8.46
C ARG A 137 -8.67 0.68 -8.34
N LEU A 138 -7.87 -0.20 -7.73
CA LEU A 138 -8.17 -1.62 -7.42
C LEU A 138 -9.11 -1.84 -6.22
#